data_AF-A0A537DE58-F1
#
_entry.id   AF-A0A537DE58-F1
#
_cell.length_a   1.000
_cell.length_b   1.000
_cell.length_c   1.000
_cell.angle_alpha   90.00
_cell.angle_beta   90.00
_cell.angle_gamma   90.00
#
_symmetry.space_group_name_H-M   'P 1'
#
loop_
_entity.id
_entity.type
_entity.pdbx_description
1 polymer ?
#
loop_
_entity_poly.entity_id
_entity_poly.type
_entity_poly.pdbx_seq_one_letter_code
_entity_poly.pdbx_strand_id
1 'polypeptide(L)'
;MGEPVLPLVEPDLVGVWRKNVWWFGLRWPFSMVLFSWVTVASTLAPEFHLDRYLLTMLAGLFGLVVGAHYIDITASKDKYLPYFPTMNRGAIRTVGVLAILAGMAVGVYMSLLYSIWFLVFVILGGFFALFYPIEKPKWLHTYPGFGIAWGFMPVLASYYIQGTRIDLMGLGLALFLGITVVEMHHMAVLTNEKEYGADLTKNARLLLKIHRTAAYSIGLVLLLSRLI
;
A
#
# COMPACT_ATOMS: atom_id res chain seq x y z
N MET A 1 11.16 17.47 -33.21
CA MET A 1 11.85 16.92 -32.03
C MET A 1 10.97 15.79 -31.54
N GLY A 2 11.47 14.55 -31.50
CA GLY A 2 10.68 13.44 -30.96
C GLY A 2 10.34 13.72 -29.50
N GLU A 3 9.13 13.38 -29.07
CA GLU A 3 8.79 13.46 -27.65
C GLU A 3 9.85 12.68 -26.85
N PRO A 4 10.39 13.25 -25.76
CA PRO A 4 11.32 12.52 -24.92
C PRO A 4 10.61 11.25 -24.42
N VAL A 5 11.15 10.08 -24.79
CA VAL A 5 10.64 8.80 -24.30
C VAL A 5 10.89 8.76 -22.81
N LEU A 6 9.86 9.08 -22.02
CA LEU A 6 9.94 9.03 -20.57
C LEU A 6 10.04 7.54 -20.16
N PRO A 7 11.13 7.14 -19.51
CA PRO A 7 11.37 5.74 -19.15
C PRO A 7 10.41 5.32 -18.06
N LEU A 8 9.81 4.13 -18.20
CA LEU A 8 8.60 3.74 -17.49
C LEU A 8 8.74 3.85 -15.95
N VAL A 9 8.05 4.83 -15.35
CA VAL A 9 7.71 4.78 -13.91
C VAL A 9 6.47 3.90 -13.76
N GLU A 10 6.58 2.86 -12.93
CA GLU A 10 5.50 1.89 -12.69
C GLU A 10 5.01 1.26 -14.01
N PRO A 11 5.79 0.34 -14.57
CA PRO A 11 5.57 -0.18 -15.93
C PRO A 11 4.23 -0.92 -16.10
N ASP A 12 3.59 -1.31 -15.00
CA ASP A 12 2.29 -1.99 -15.03
C ASP A 12 1.09 -1.05 -15.08
N LEU A 13 1.28 0.23 -14.79
CA LEU A 13 0.24 1.24 -14.95
C LEU A 13 0.23 1.67 -16.41
N VAL A 14 -0.48 0.92 -17.26
CA VAL A 14 -0.65 1.21 -18.70
C VAL A 14 -2.11 1.52 -19.04
N GLY A 15 -2.36 2.05 -20.24
CA GLY A 15 -3.72 2.30 -20.73
C GLY A 15 -4.48 3.31 -19.87
N VAL A 16 -5.63 2.90 -19.30
CA VAL A 16 -6.50 3.78 -18.49
C VAL A 16 -5.77 4.42 -17.32
N TRP A 17 -4.81 3.72 -16.72
CA TRP A 17 -4.07 4.18 -15.54
C TRP A 17 -3.17 5.38 -15.83
N ARG A 18 -2.72 5.59 -17.07
CA ARG A 18 -1.89 6.75 -17.44
C ARG A 18 -2.69 7.92 -18.01
N LYS A 19 -3.99 7.77 -18.24
CA LYS A 19 -4.82 8.81 -18.88
C LYS A 19 -4.82 10.12 -18.08
N ASN A 20 -4.81 10.01 -16.76
CA ASN A 20 -4.67 11.16 -15.88
C ASN A 20 -4.15 10.72 -14.51
N VAL A 21 -3.77 11.72 -13.71
CA VAL A 21 -3.22 11.54 -12.36
C VAL A 21 -4.19 10.87 -11.39
N TRP A 22 -5.50 11.03 -11.58
CA TRP A 22 -6.53 10.47 -10.69
C TRP A 22 -6.61 8.93 -10.82
N TRP A 23 -6.62 8.43 -12.06
CA TRP A 23 -6.53 6.99 -12.31
C TRP A 23 -5.16 6.45 -11.92
N PHE A 24 -4.10 7.18 -12.24
CA PHE A 24 -2.73 6.78 -11.92
C PHE A 24 -2.53 6.59 -10.42
N GLY A 25 -3.02 7.51 -9.60
CA GLY A 25 -2.83 7.48 -8.14
C GLY A 25 -3.47 6.30 -7.43
N LEU A 26 -4.44 5.61 -8.05
CA LEU A 26 -4.96 4.37 -7.48
C LEU A 26 -3.92 3.24 -7.46
N ARG A 27 -2.95 3.28 -8.39
CA ARG A 27 -1.85 2.32 -8.53
C ARG A 27 -2.34 0.87 -8.37
N TRP A 28 -3.47 0.53 -9.00
CA TRP A 28 -4.27 -0.65 -8.64
C TRP A 28 -3.49 -1.97 -8.61
N PRO A 29 -2.63 -2.29 -9.60
CA PRO A 29 -1.81 -3.50 -9.55
C PRO A 29 -0.78 -3.52 -8.41
N PHE A 30 -0.48 -2.40 -7.76
CA PHE A 30 0.37 -2.35 -6.58
C PHE A 30 -0.47 -2.37 -5.31
N SER A 31 -1.52 -1.55 -5.26
CA SER A 31 -2.47 -1.44 -4.13
C SER A 31 -3.16 -2.77 -3.79
N MET A 32 -3.47 -3.59 -4.79
CA MET A 32 -4.08 -4.90 -4.56
C MET A 32 -3.17 -5.87 -3.81
N VAL A 33 -1.85 -5.65 -3.80
CA VAL A 33 -0.92 -6.47 -2.99
C VAL A 33 -1.15 -6.22 -1.52
N LEU A 34 -1.23 -4.95 -1.13
CA LEU A 34 -1.56 -4.54 0.24
C LEU A 34 -2.89 -5.15 0.67
N PHE A 35 -3.95 -5.02 -0.15
CA PHE A 35 -5.24 -5.62 0.18
C PHE A 35 -5.18 -7.14 0.26
N SER A 36 -4.38 -7.79 -0.57
CA SER A 36 -4.21 -9.24 -0.48
C SER A 36 -3.53 -9.64 0.83
N TRP A 37 -2.50 -8.91 1.27
CA TRP A 37 -1.83 -9.15 2.55
C TRP A 37 -2.71 -8.86 3.76
N VAL A 38 -3.49 -7.78 3.72
CA VAL A 38 -4.52 -7.48 4.73
C VAL A 38 -5.56 -8.60 4.78
N THR A 39 -5.95 -9.16 3.62
CA THR A 39 -6.88 -10.29 3.52
C THR A 39 -6.30 -11.55 4.12
N VAL A 40 -5.05 -11.90 3.78
CA VAL A 40 -4.33 -13.05 4.36
C VAL A 40 -4.30 -12.93 5.89
N ALA A 41 -3.91 -11.77 6.43
CA ALA A 41 -3.88 -11.59 7.88
C ALA A 41 -5.26 -11.65 8.54
N SER A 42 -6.28 -11.05 7.92
CA SER A 42 -7.64 -11.08 8.47
C SER A 42 -8.19 -12.51 8.49
N THR A 43 -7.95 -13.27 7.42
CA THR A 43 -8.48 -14.64 7.26
C THR A 43 -7.71 -15.67 8.09
N LEU A 44 -6.43 -15.44 8.40
CA LEU A 44 -5.64 -16.28 9.30
C LEU A 44 -5.74 -15.89 10.78
N ALA A 45 -6.49 -14.84 11.10
CA ALA A 45 -6.78 -14.48 12.48
C ALA A 45 -7.62 -15.58 13.19
N PRO A 46 -7.61 -15.63 14.53
CA PRO A 46 -8.32 -16.68 15.28
C PRO A 46 -9.83 -16.67 15.02
N GLU A 47 -10.36 -15.48 14.75
CA GLU A 47 -11.74 -15.24 14.35
C GLU A 47 -11.75 -14.49 13.02
N PHE A 48 -12.83 -14.61 12.25
CA PHE A 48 -13.03 -13.83 11.04
C PHE A 48 -14.42 -13.19 11.08
N HIS A 49 -14.44 -11.87 11.07
CA HIS A 49 -15.62 -11.02 11.09
C HIS A 49 -15.64 -10.19 9.80
N LEU A 50 -16.62 -10.44 8.95
CA LEU A 50 -16.70 -9.83 7.62
C LEU A 50 -16.87 -8.30 7.68
N ASP A 51 -17.65 -7.81 8.64
CA ASP A 51 -17.83 -6.37 8.89
C ASP A 51 -16.51 -5.68 9.24
N ARG A 52 -15.72 -6.28 10.15
CA ARG A 52 -14.39 -5.75 10.53
C ARG A 52 -13.43 -5.78 9.36
N TYR A 53 -13.47 -6.83 8.55
CA TYR A 53 -12.67 -6.95 7.33
C TYR A 53 -13.01 -5.85 6.32
N LEU A 54 -14.30 -5.63 6.03
CA LEU A 54 -14.74 -4.61 5.07
C LEU A 54 -14.40 -3.20 5.55
N LEU A 55 -14.54 -2.92 6.86
CA LEU A 55 -14.10 -1.65 7.44
C LEU A 55 -12.58 -1.47 7.36
N THR A 56 -11.80 -2.55 7.55
CA THR A 56 -10.34 -2.52 7.38
C THR A 56 -9.96 -2.20 5.92
N MET A 57 -10.66 -2.80 4.95
CA MET A 57 -10.47 -2.50 3.53
C MET A 57 -10.83 -1.05 3.20
N LEU A 58 -11.92 -0.53 3.78
CA LEU A 58 -12.33 0.85 3.60
C LEU A 58 -11.30 1.83 4.17
N ALA A 59 -10.79 1.56 5.37
CA ALA A 59 -9.73 2.35 5.99
C ALA A 59 -8.44 2.33 5.16
N GLY A 60 -8.03 1.14 4.66
CA GLY A 60 -6.87 0.99 3.79
C GLY A 60 -7.02 1.67 2.44
N LEU A 61 -8.22 1.62 1.83
CA LEU A 61 -8.54 2.31 0.58
C LEU A 61 -8.35 3.82 0.72
N PHE A 62 -8.94 4.42 1.74
CA PHE A 62 -8.84 5.85 1.94
C PHE A 62 -7.46 6.28 2.42
N GLY A 63 -6.90 5.61 3.42
CA GLY A 63 -5.63 6.00 4.03
C GLY A 63 -4.41 5.72 3.17
N LEU A 64 -4.29 4.48 2.68
CA LEU A 64 -3.06 4.00 2.06
C LEU A 64 -3.12 4.05 0.53
N VAL A 65 -4.27 3.71 -0.07
CA VAL A 65 -4.40 3.66 -1.53
C VAL A 65 -4.64 5.05 -2.12
N VAL A 66 -5.66 5.77 -1.65
CA VAL A 66 -5.94 7.13 -2.14
C VAL A 66 -5.02 8.12 -1.44
N GLY A 67 -5.05 8.13 -0.12
CA GLY A 67 -4.35 9.12 0.70
C GLY A 67 -2.85 9.19 0.44
N ALA A 68 -2.14 8.15 0.84
CA ALA A 68 -0.69 8.11 0.76
C ALA A 68 -0.16 8.22 -0.68
N HIS A 69 -0.78 7.56 -1.67
CA HIS A 69 -0.32 7.66 -3.06
C HIS A 69 -0.52 9.05 -3.66
N TYR A 70 -1.61 9.75 -3.32
CA TYR A 70 -1.84 11.09 -3.86
C TYR A 70 -0.86 12.09 -3.24
N ILE A 71 -0.53 11.92 -1.96
CA ILE A 71 0.56 12.68 -1.34
C ILE A 71 1.89 12.36 -2.02
N ASP A 72 2.22 11.07 -2.24
CA ASP A 72 3.44 10.59 -2.93
C ASP A 72 3.61 11.29 -4.29
N ILE A 73 2.56 11.24 -5.11
CA ILE A 73 2.55 11.85 -6.46
C ILE A 73 2.88 13.34 -6.41
N THR A 74 2.34 14.06 -5.42
CA THR A 74 2.58 15.50 -5.29
C THR A 74 3.92 15.84 -4.65
N ALA A 75 4.50 14.92 -3.87
CA ALA A 75 5.77 15.10 -3.16
C ALA A 75 6.99 14.78 -4.05
N SER A 76 6.95 13.66 -4.78
CA SER A 76 8.06 13.20 -5.63
C SER A 76 8.04 13.88 -7.01
N LYS A 77 8.47 15.16 -7.03
CA LYS A 77 8.48 15.99 -8.24
C LYS A 77 9.21 15.31 -9.40
N ASP A 78 10.40 14.79 -9.17
CA ASP A 78 11.25 14.24 -10.24
C ASP A 78 10.69 12.96 -10.85
N LYS A 79 9.90 12.21 -10.06
CA LYS A 79 9.31 10.93 -10.45
C LYS A 79 8.02 11.10 -11.25
N TYR A 80 7.11 11.96 -10.79
CA TYR A 80 5.75 12.02 -11.34
C TYR A 80 5.43 13.27 -12.15
N LEU A 81 6.11 14.40 -11.91
CA LEU A 81 5.87 15.64 -12.65
C LEU A 81 6.08 15.51 -14.16
N PRO A 82 7.09 14.76 -14.66
CA PRO A 82 7.26 14.56 -16.11
C PRO A 82 6.04 13.91 -16.78
N TYR A 83 5.28 13.09 -16.05
CA TYR A 83 4.09 12.39 -16.56
C TYR A 83 2.81 13.22 -16.46
N PHE A 84 2.75 14.12 -15.47
CA PHE A 84 1.57 14.94 -15.19
C PHE A 84 1.96 16.41 -15.03
N PRO A 85 2.49 17.07 -16.08
CA PRO A 85 3.04 18.42 -15.98
C PRO A 85 1.98 19.48 -15.64
N THR A 86 0.72 19.22 -15.99
CA THR A 86 -0.41 20.15 -15.78
C THR A 86 -1.25 19.81 -14.54
N MET A 87 -0.81 18.89 -13.68
CA MET A 87 -1.61 18.46 -12.52
C MET A 87 -1.79 19.59 -11.50
N ASN A 88 -3.01 19.74 -10.97
CA ASN A 88 -3.25 20.63 -9.84
C ASN A 88 -2.75 19.97 -8.55
N ARG A 89 -1.48 20.21 -8.23
CA ARG A 89 -0.79 19.62 -7.07
C ARG A 89 -1.46 19.96 -5.75
N GLY A 90 -2.02 21.17 -5.62
CA GLY A 90 -2.75 21.59 -4.43
C GLY A 90 -3.99 20.74 -4.22
N ALA A 91 -4.83 20.62 -5.25
CA ALA A 91 -6.05 19.81 -5.20
C ALA A 91 -5.76 18.32 -4.89
N ILE A 92 -4.77 17.73 -5.56
CA ILE A 92 -4.39 16.31 -5.37
C ILE A 92 -3.89 16.08 -3.95
N ARG A 93 -3.06 16.98 -3.43
CA ARG A 93 -2.56 16.89 -2.05
C ARG A 93 -3.68 17.04 -1.03
N THR A 94 -4.62 17.96 -1.26
CA THR A 94 -5.80 18.12 -0.39
C THR A 94 -6.65 16.86 -0.39
N VAL A 95 -6.91 16.24 -1.55
CA VAL A 95 -7.61 14.96 -1.62
C VAL A 95 -6.85 13.87 -0.86
N GLY A 96 -5.52 13.79 -1.02
CA GLY A 96 -4.69 12.85 -0.28
C GLY A 96 -4.84 13.00 1.24
N VAL A 97 -4.72 14.23 1.76
CA VAL A 97 -4.87 14.50 3.19
C VAL A 97 -6.29 14.17 3.69
N LEU A 98 -7.33 14.58 2.96
CA LEU A 98 -8.72 14.30 3.33
C LEU A 98 -9.02 12.80 3.32
N ALA A 99 -8.47 12.05 2.36
CA ALA A 99 -8.62 10.61 2.31
C ALA A 99 -7.90 9.93 3.50
N ILE A 100 -6.72 10.39 3.91
CA ILE A 100 -6.08 9.90 5.14
C ILE A 100 -6.97 10.14 6.35
N LEU A 101 -7.52 11.34 6.50
CA LEU A 101 -8.43 11.65 7.60
C LEU A 101 -9.68 10.78 7.58
N ALA A 102 -10.24 10.48 6.40
CA ALA A 102 -11.37 9.57 6.26
C ALA A 102 -10.99 8.13 6.68
N GLY A 103 -9.83 7.62 6.25
CA GLY A 103 -9.34 6.30 6.67
C GLY A 103 -9.08 6.24 8.18
N MET A 104 -8.50 7.30 8.77
CA MET A 104 -8.32 7.41 10.21
C MET A 104 -9.65 7.46 10.95
N ALA A 105 -10.66 8.18 10.43
CA ALA A 105 -11.98 8.23 11.03
C ALA A 105 -12.65 6.85 11.07
N VAL A 106 -12.51 6.05 10.00
CA VAL A 106 -12.96 4.64 9.99
C VAL A 106 -12.19 3.84 11.05
N GLY A 107 -10.87 4.01 11.15
CA GLY A 107 -10.06 3.35 12.18
C GLY A 107 -10.45 3.74 13.62
N VAL A 108 -10.71 5.03 13.88
CA VAL A 108 -11.21 5.51 15.18
C VAL A 108 -12.57 4.89 15.49
N TYR A 109 -13.48 4.88 14.53
CA TYR A 109 -14.78 4.21 14.67
C TYR A 109 -14.63 2.74 15.03
N MET A 110 -13.78 1.99 14.32
CA MET A 110 -13.47 0.59 14.66
C MET A 110 -12.85 0.45 16.05
N SER A 111 -12.02 1.41 16.47
CA SER A 111 -11.40 1.37 17.79
C SER A 111 -12.41 1.55 18.91
N LEU A 112 -13.39 2.45 18.72
CA LEU A 112 -14.47 2.68 19.69
C LEU A 112 -15.43 1.48 19.77
N LEU A 113 -15.64 0.77 18.67
CA LEU A 113 -16.55 -0.38 18.63
C LEU A 113 -15.92 -1.68 19.11
N TYR A 114 -14.69 -1.99 18.71
CA TYR A 114 -14.13 -3.33 18.87
C TYR A 114 -12.96 -3.38 19.87
N SER A 115 -12.09 -2.37 19.89
CA SER A 115 -10.97 -2.31 20.84
C SER A 115 -10.29 -0.94 20.83
N ILE A 116 -10.25 -0.26 21.98
CA ILE A 116 -9.58 1.04 22.11
C ILE A 116 -8.08 0.96 21.79
N TRP A 117 -7.46 -0.21 22.00
CA TRP A 117 -6.05 -0.45 21.66
C TRP A 117 -5.78 -0.40 20.16
N PHE A 118 -6.82 -0.57 19.33
CA PHE A 118 -6.68 -0.42 17.88
C PHE A 118 -6.27 1.01 17.48
N LEU A 119 -6.53 2.01 18.33
CA LEU A 119 -6.07 3.39 18.10
C LEU A 119 -4.56 3.49 17.92
N VAL A 120 -3.76 2.60 18.51
CA VAL A 120 -2.31 2.57 18.30
C VAL A 120 -1.99 2.36 16.82
N PHE A 121 -2.67 1.41 16.16
CA PHE A 121 -2.50 1.18 14.72
C PHE A 121 -3.03 2.34 13.89
N VAL A 122 -4.13 2.98 14.31
CA VAL A 122 -4.70 4.13 13.62
C VAL A 122 -3.75 5.33 13.64
N ILE A 123 -3.18 5.64 14.81
CA ILE A 123 -2.24 6.76 14.98
C ILE A 123 -0.95 6.50 14.19
N LEU A 124 -0.36 5.31 14.33
CA LEU A 124 0.87 4.95 13.63
C LEU A 124 0.64 4.86 12.12
N GLY A 125 -0.48 4.26 11.69
CA GLY A 125 -0.87 4.16 10.28
C GLY A 125 -1.10 5.53 9.65
N GLY A 126 -1.80 6.44 10.35
CA GLY A 126 -1.97 7.82 9.91
C GLY A 126 -0.65 8.57 9.82
N PHE A 127 0.24 8.40 10.81
CA PHE A 127 1.60 8.93 10.75
C PHE A 127 2.36 8.43 9.52
N PHE A 128 2.40 7.11 9.28
CA PHE A 128 3.10 6.58 8.11
C PHE A 128 2.48 7.04 6.79
N ALA A 129 1.15 7.06 6.68
CA ALA A 129 0.46 7.53 5.48
C ALA A 129 0.75 9.00 5.14
N LEU A 130 0.98 9.85 6.14
CA LEU A 130 1.30 11.27 5.94
C LEU A 130 2.79 11.50 5.67
N PHE A 131 3.66 10.85 6.45
CA PHE A 131 5.07 11.20 6.53
C PHE A 131 5.97 10.35 5.63
N TYR A 132 5.60 9.09 5.37
CA TYR A 132 6.36 8.24 4.44
C TYR A 132 6.37 8.82 3.02
N PRO A 133 5.21 9.20 2.41
CA PRO A 133 5.19 9.67 1.02
C PRO A 133 5.87 11.02 0.77
N ILE A 134 6.02 11.84 1.82
CA ILE A 134 6.72 13.13 1.70
C ILE A 134 8.23 13.01 1.93
N GLU A 135 8.72 11.78 2.17
CA GLU A 135 10.13 11.44 2.42
C GLU A 135 10.74 12.22 3.61
N LYS A 136 9.91 12.59 4.59
CA LYS A 136 10.32 13.39 5.75
C LYS A 136 9.74 12.84 7.05
N PRO A 137 10.58 12.59 8.08
CA PRO A 137 12.05 12.72 8.07
C PRO A 137 12.73 11.61 7.25
N LYS A 138 13.94 11.86 6.72
CA LYS A 138 14.63 10.91 5.82
C LYS A 138 14.85 9.50 6.39
N TRP A 139 15.00 9.38 7.71
CA TRP A 139 15.15 8.08 8.37
C TRP A 139 13.92 7.17 8.19
N LEU A 140 12.75 7.78 7.98
CA LEU A 140 11.51 7.04 7.75
C LEU A 140 11.46 6.43 6.35
N HIS A 141 12.04 7.08 5.35
CA HIS A 141 12.04 6.63 3.96
C HIS A 141 13.25 5.71 3.67
N THR A 142 13.28 4.59 4.39
CA THR A 142 14.31 3.53 4.29
C THR A 142 13.65 2.18 4.03
N TYR A 143 14.41 1.14 3.68
CA TYR A 143 13.84 -0.22 3.53
C TYR A 143 13.20 -0.74 4.81
N PRO A 144 13.81 -0.62 6.01
CA PRO A 144 13.13 -0.97 7.25
C PRO A 144 11.87 -0.14 7.49
N GLY A 145 11.93 1.17 7.23
CA GLY A 145 10.76 2.05 7.34
C GLY A 145 9.62 1.62 6.41
N PHE A 146 9.92 1.23 5.17
CA PHE A 146 8.94 0.69 4.23
C PHE A 146 8.34 -0.62 4.73
N GLY A 147 9.18 -1.57 5.16
CA GLY A 147 8.72 -2.87 5.67
C GLY A 147 7.81 -2.73 6.89
N ILE A 148 8.11 -1.79 7.78
CA ILE A 148 7.27 -1.46 8.94
C ILE A 148 5.95 -0.82 8.49
N ALA A 149 6.02 0.24 7.69
CA ALA A 149 4.88 1.09 7.34
C ALA A 149 3.87 0.41 6.40
N TRP A 150 4.36 -0.38 5.44
CA TRP A 150 3.55 -0.94 4.34
C TRP A 150 3.36 -2.46 4.40
N GLY A 151 4.06 -3.14 5.32
CA GLY A 151 3.95 -4.59 5.51
C GLY A 151 3.55 -4.96 6.94
N PHE A 152 4.48 -4.82 7.88
CA PHE A 152 4.30 -5.26 9.26
C PHE A 152 3.07 -4.62 9.93
N MET A 153 2.97 -3.30 9.90
CA MET A 153 1.91 -2.58 10.62
C MET A 153 0.51 -2.83 10.04
N PRO A 154 0.26 -2.71 8.72
CA PRO A 154 -1.06 -3.00 8.16
C PRO A 154 -1.51 -4.45 8.39
N VAL A 155 -0.58 -5.40 8.29
CA VAL A 155 -0.84 -6.84 8.49
C VAL A 155 -1.16 -7.15 9.95
N LEU A 156 -0.38 -6.61 10.88
CA LEU A 156 -0.63 -6.81 12.31
C LEU A 156 -1.94 -6.14 12.74
N ALA A 157 -2.24 -4.95 12.22
CA ALA A 157 -3.49 -4.25 12.46
C ALA A 157 -4.70 -5.07 11.98
N SER A 158 -4.63 -5.60 10.75
CA SER A 158 -5.74 -6.37 10.18
C SER A 158 -5.93 -7.72 10.87
N TYR A 159 -4.85 -8.37 11.32
CA TYR A 159 -4.94 -9.56 12.17
C TYR A 159 -5.56 -9.23 13.53
N TYR A 160 -5.05 -8.18 14.18
CA TYR A 160 -5.48 -7.79 15.52
C TYR A 160 -6.96 -7.45 15.57
N ILE A 161 -7.48 -6.67 14.63
CA ILE A 161 -8.87 -6.19 14.74
C ILE A 161 -9.91 -7.32 14.59
N GLN A 162 -9.51 -8.44 14.00
CA GLN A 162 -10.36 -9.62 13.89
C GLN A 162 -10.54 -10.34 15.23
N GLY A 163 -9.44 -10.65 15.94
CA GLY A 163 -9.47 -11.41 17.20
C GLY A 163 -9.25 -10.57 18.47
N THR A 164 -8.97 -9.28 18.35
CA THR A 164 -8.54 -8.33 19.41
C THR A 164 -7.35 -8.79 20.25
N ARG A 165 -6.53 -9.67 19.69
CA ARG A 165 -5.34 -10.25 20.34
C ARG A 165 -4.21 -10.42 19.34
N ILE A 166 -2.98 -10.43 19.86
CA ILE A 166 -1.78 -10.76 19.10
C ILE A 166 -1.21 -12.04 19.70
N ASP A 167 -1.00 -13.05 18.87
CA ASP A 167 -0.28 -14.26 19.22
C ASP A 167 0.94 -14.43 18.30
N LEU A 168 1.66 -15.55 18.46
CA LEU A 168 2.86 -15.83 17.66
C LEU A 168 2.55 -15.98 16.16
N MET A 169 1.34 -16.42 15.79
CA MET A 169 0.94 -16.51 14.39
C MET A 169 0.77 -15.11 13.79
N GLY A 170 0.03 -14.23 14.47
CA GLY A 170 -0.14 -12.85 14.03
C GLY A 170 1.19 -12.09 13.93
N LEU A 171 2.07 -12.25 14.93
CA LEU A 171 3.40 -11.62 14.91
C LEU A 171 4.29 -12.19 13.80
N GLY A 172 4.34 -13.52 13.65
CA GLY A 172 5.12 -14.19 12.62
C GLY A 172 4.68 -13.78 11.22
N LEU A 173 3.38 -13.69 10.98
CA LEU A 173 2.81 -13.25 9.70
C LEU A 173 3.15 -11.79 9.40
N ALA A 174 3.06 -10.90 10.40
CA ALA A 174 3.44 -9.49 10.24
C ALA A 174 4.93 -9.32 9.93
N LEU A 175 5.81 -10.08 10.57
CA LEU A 175 7.25 -10.07 10.28
C LEU A 175 7.54 -10.58 8.87
N PHE A 176 6.98 -11.74 8.51
CA PHE A 176 7.14 -12.32 7.18
C PHE A 176 6.71 -11.33 6.09
N LEU A 177 5.50 -10.79 6.19
CA LEU A 177 4.99 -9.85 5.19
C LEU A 177 5.70 -8.50 5.23
N GLY A 178 6.19 -8.05 6.38
CA GLY A 178 7.08 -6.89 6.50
C GLY A 178 8.37 -7.04 5.68
N ILE A 179 8.98 -8.21 5.67
CA ILE A 179 10.19 -8.50 4.86
C ILE A 179 9.82 -8.63 3.39
N THR A 180 8.77 -9.41 3.10
CA THR A 180 8.33 -9.69 1.74
C THR A 180 7.93 -8.42 0.95
N VAL A 181 7.33 -7.42 1.61
CA VAL A 181 7.05 -6.15 0.93
C VAL A 181 8.32 -5.34 0.63
N VAL A 182 9.38 -5.47 1.45
CA VAL A 182 10.68 -4.84 1.17
C VAL A 182 11.31 -5.47 -0.07
N GLU A 183 11.25 -6.80 -0.19
CA GLU A 183 11.69 -7.51 -1.41
C GLU A 183 10.92 -7.01 -2.63
N MET A 184 9.59 -6.92 -2.54
CA MET A 184 8.75 -6.37 -3.60
C MET A 184 9.16 -4.93 -3.96
N HIS A 185 9.36 -4.08 -2.96
CA HIS A 185 9.76 -2.70 -3.19
C HIS A 185 11.13 -2.59 -3.86
N HIS A 186 12.09 -3.43 -3.46
CA HIS A 186 13.39 -3.49 -4.10
C HIS A 186 13.27 -3.92 -5.57
N MET A 187 12.46 -4.94 -5.87
CA MET A 187 12.18 -5.32 -7.25
C MET A 187 11.53 -4.17 -8.05
N ALA A 188 10.66 -3.36 -7.42
CA ALA A 188 10.08 -2.18 -8.05
C ALA A 188 11.13 -1.11 -8.39
N VAL A 189 12.10 -0.86 -7.50
CA VAL A 189 13.24 0.03 -7.77
C VAL A 189 14.04 -0.46 -8.98
N LEU A 190 14.32 -1.76 -9.07
CA LEU A 190 15.06 -2.37 -10.18
C LEU A 190 14.35 -2.28 -11.54
N THR A 191 13.08 -1.84 -11.59
CA THR A 191 12.39 -1.58 -12.86
C THR A 191 12.71 -0.23 -13.50
N ASN A 192 13.53 0.60 -12.84
CA ASN A 192 13.92 1.92 -13.34
C ASN A 192 14.90 1.81 -14.53
N GLU A 193 14.37 1.96 -15.74
CA GLU A 193 15.14 1.89 -16.99
C GLU A 193 16.13 3.06 -17.17
N LYS A 194 16.06 4.13 -16.35
CA LYS A 194 17.11 5.18 -16.35
C LYS A 194 18.41 4.69 -15.72
N GLU A 195 18.30 3.81 -14.74
CA GLU A 195 19.40 3.43 -13.86
C GLU A 195 19.94 2.03 -14.20
N TYR A 196 19.08 1.13 -14.68
CA TYR A 196 19.39 -0.29 -14.84
C TYR A 196 19.24 -0.77 -16.29
N GLY A 197 20.06 -1.75 -16.66
CA GLY A 197 20.05 -2.37 -18.00
C GLY A 197 18.79 -3.19 -18.28
N ALA A 198 18.51 -3.41 -19.58
CA ALA A 198 17.28 -4.05 -20.06
C ALA A 198 17.02 -5.44 -19.47
N ASP A 199 18.05 -6.29 -19.35
CA ASP A 199 17.89 -7.65 -18.82
C ASP A 199 17.50 -7.65 -17.33
N LEU A 200 18.13 -6.77 -16.54
CA LEU A 200 17.81 -6.64 -15.10
C LEU A 200 16.38 -6.11 -14.91
N THR A 201 16.00 -5.05 -15.64
CA THR A 201 14.64 -4.49 -15.55
C THR A 201 13.57 -5.50 -15.99
N LYS A 202 13.83 -6.29 -17.02
CA LYS A 202 12.93 -7.36 -17.49
C LYS A 202 12.75 -8.44 -16.43
N ASN A 203 13.82 -8.91 -15.81
CA ASN A 203 13.75 -9.92 -14.75
C ASN A 203 13.02 -9.39 -13.52
N ALA A 204 13.31 -8.15 -13.10
CA ALA A 204 12.60 -7.51 -11.99
C ALA A 204 11.08 -7.39 -12.23
N ARG A 205 10.67 -7.02 -13.45
CA ARG A 205 9.25 -6.97 -13.84
C ARG A 205 8.57 -8.34 -13.77
N LEU A 206 9.25 -9.39 -14.23
CA LEU A 206 8.74 -10.76 -14.15
C LEU A 206 8.52 -11.17 -12.69
N LEU A 207 9.53 -10.95 -11.82
CA LEU A 207 9.44 -11.29 -10.41
C LEU A 207 8.35 -10.50 -9.68
N LEU A 208 8.17 -9.20 -9.97
CA LEU A 208 7.05 -8.41 -9.45
C LEU A 208 5.69 -8.97 -9.90
N LYS A 209 5.56 -9.39 -11.16
CA LYS A 209 4.32 -10.00 -11.66
C LYS A 209 4.02 -11.31 -10.93
N ILE A 210 5.02 -12.15 -10.71
CA ILE A 210 4.90 -13.40 -9.94
C ILE A 210 4.49 -13.10 -8.50
N HIS A 211 5.20 -12.17 -7.83
CA HIS A 211 4.93 -11.77 -6.46
C HIS A 211 3.47 -11.32 -6.26
N ARG A 212 3.00 -10.42 -7.13
CA ARG A 212 1.61 -9.94 -7.09
C ARG A 212 0.60 -11.06 -7.32
N THR A 213 0.85 -11.91 -8.32
CA THR A 213 -0.03 -13.04 -8.63
C THR A 213 -0.13 -13.98 -7.44
N ALA A 214 0.99 -14.25 -6.77
CA ALA A 214 1.02 -15.05 -5.55
C ALA A 214 0.17 -14.41 -4.44
N ALA A 215 0.37 -13.11 -4.18
CA ALA A 215 -0.42 -12.36 -3.20
C ALA A 215 -1.92 -12.43 -3.48
N TYR A 216 -2.32 -12.16 -4.72
CA TYR A 216 -3.73 -12.16 -5.13
C TYR A 216 -4.36 -13.54 -4.96
N SER A 217 -3.62 -14.57 -5.40
CA SER A 217 -4.11 -15.95 -5.38
C SER A 217 -4.33 -16.43 -3.94
N ILE A 218 -3.34 -16.23 -3.06
CA ILE A 218 -3.46 -16.66 -1.66
C ILE A 218 -4.51 -15.85 -0.90
N GLY A 219 -4.57 -14.53 -1.12
CA GLY A 219 -5.60 -13.69 -0.51
C GLY A 219 -7.01 -14.10 -0.91
N LEU A 220 -7.24 -14.36 -2.20
CA LEU A 220 -8.53 -14.81 -2.72
C LEU A 220 -8.93 -16.18 -2.18
N VAL A 221 -8.03 -17.16 -2.22
CA VAL A 221 -8.30 -18.52 -1.75
C VAL A 221 -8.66 -18.53 -0.26
N LEU A 222 -7.88 -17.82 0.57
CA LEU A 222 -8.16 -17.74 2.00
C LEU A 222 -9.46 -17.00 2.30
N LEU A 223 -9.78 -15.94 1.56
CA LEU A 223 -11.06 -15.27 1.71
C LEU A 223 -12.23 -16.19 1.40
N LEU A 224 -12.18 -16.90 0.27
CA LEU A 224 -13.23 -17.85 -0.12
C LEU A 224 -13.39 -18.96 0.94
N SER A 225 -12.28 -19.46 1.50
CA SER A 225 -12.33 -20.49 2.57
C SER A 225 -12.99 -20.03 3.87
N ARG A 226 -13.14 -18.72 4.09
CA ARG A 226 -13.85 -18.17 5.26
C ARG A 226 -15.31 -17.85 4.98
N LEU A 227 -15.72 -17.81 3.71
CA LEU A 227 -17.07 -17.40 3.30
C LEU A 227 -17.97 -18.57 2.88
N ILE A 228 -17.38 -19.74 2.63
CA ILE A 228 -18.06 -20.99 2.25
C ILE A 228 -18.02 -21.93 3.45
#